data_AF-A0A949X0G4-F1
#
_entry.id   AF-A0A949X0G4-F1
#
_cell.length_a   1.000
_cell.length_b   1.000
_cell.length_c   1.000
_cell.angle_alpha   90.00
_cell.angle_beta   90.00
_cell.angle_gamma   90.00
#
_symmetry.space_group_name_H-M   'P 1'
#
loop_
_entity.id
_entity.type
_entity.pdbx_description
1 polymer ?
#
loop_
_entity_poly.entity_id
_entity_poly.type
_entity_poly.pdbx_seq_one_letter_code
_entity_poly.pdbx_strand_id
1 'polypeptide(L)'
;MIASTPAGINCGTSCTAGFKPGTQITLTATAGTNSAFAGWSGACTGTGACTVTLNSNTSVGAAFSLTAATLNLTLAGTGTGTVTSSPSGINCGTTCTATFPPGTQVTLMATAGANSYLVSWGGACSGSTSCTVTLNNNESVTATLNSPLPINHIIFVAQENRSFDHYFGELRKYWADNGYPDQPLDGLPEFNPQPGATPAIPGCNPNDPFQPPGPGSVFQDCLFDPSTTVSSYHLKTQCLENPSPSWNESHDIWNYNDPTGNSSYVGNGNVWSAGHDSRNEYYFGNTLQYDTNGVRAMGYYDADDLNYYYFMASQFATSDRWFSPVMSRTELNRDFFIAATSAGRAYPSGPNDPADNTQIDAPVIYELLQNAGISWKIYVDPAGSPCESNPTPDCFYTYLSYVHTFKYGQTILNQYSQNLVPISQFFTDLQQGTLPQFAYIEPASSAGLDEHAADFDTTPPCCSVQAGANYVSSLINTLMQSTSWKDSVLFLTYDEFGGFYDHVAPQPMASPDGTNNPPVDLHAGDVCTQVGGPLCNFNWTGYRVPLLVISPFTKKNYVSHTVMDTTAYLKFTENRFGLPNLTQRDAAQADMSEFFDFGNPPWMTPPTPPKQNTGGACYLDHLP
;
A
#
# COMPACT_ATOMS: atom_id res chain seq x y z
N MET A 1 -20.84 16.97 -45.04
CA MET A 1 -21.65 18.12 -45.53
C MET A 1 -21.13 18.55 -46.89
N ILE A 2 -22.02 18.88 -47.84
CA ILE A 2 -21.66 19.44 -49.16
C ILE A 2 -22.28 20.83 -49.29
N ALA A 3 -21.50 21.83 -49.75
CA ALA A 3 -21.97 23.19 -49.99
C ALA A 3 -21.53 23.72 -51.36
N SER A 4 -22.28 24.66 -51.96
CA SER A 4 -21.92 25.32 -53.24
C SER A 4 -21.53 26.80 -53.10
N THR A 5 -20.70 27.28 -54.03
CA THR A 5 -20.45 28.70 -54.30
C THR A 5 -20.65 29.00 -55.80
N PRO A 6 -21.52 29.95 -56.21
CA PRO A 6 -22.44 30.72 -55.40
C PRO A 6 -23.41 29.86 -54.56
N ALA A 7 -23.88 30.41 -53.44
CA ALA A 7 -24.71 29.67 -52.48
C ALA A 7 -26.04 29.21 -53.12
N GLY A 8 -26.38 27.95 -52.88
CA GLY A 8 -27.61 27.34 -53.40
C GLY A 8 -27.80 25.89 -52.97
N ILE A 9 -26.71 25.11 -52.86
CA ILE A 9 -26.73 23.72 -52.39
C ILE A 9 -26.16 23.65 -50.97
N ASN A 10 -26.87 22.99 -50.05
CA ASN A 10 -26.37 22.58 -48.74
C ASN A 10 -26.95 21.19 -48.37
N CYS A 11 -26.17 20.15 -48.64
CA CYS A 11 -26.54 18.77 -48.33
C CYS A 11 -26.50 18.52 -46.83
N GLY A 12 -27.68 18.71 -46.24
CA GLY A 12 -28.05 18.66 -44.84
C GLY A 12 -29.49 19.17 -44.68
N THR A 13 -29.89 20.12 -45.54
CA THR A 13 -31.28 20.63 -45.66
C THR A 13 -31.82 20.53 -47.09
N SER A 14 -31.05 20.89 -48.12
CA SER A 14 -31.42 20.73 -49.53
C SER A 14 -30.20 20.47 -50.43
N CYS A 15 -30.24 19.35 -51.17
CA CYS A 15 -29.20 18.95 -52.13
C CYS A 15 -29.50 19.34 -53.59
N THR A 16 -30.51 20.16 -53.84
CA THR A 16 -30.90 20.59 -55.20
C THR A 16 -31.10 22.10 -55.25
N ALA A 17 -30.66 22.73 -56.35
CA ALA A 17 -30.83 24.16 -56.59
C ALA A 17 -30.82 24.49 -58.09
N GLY A 18 -31.55 25.55 -58.46
CA GLY A 18 -31.56 26.07 -59.84
C GLY A 18 -30.55 27.21 -60.01
N PHE A 19 -29.82 27.20 -61.12
CA PHE A 19 -28.88 28.25 -61.49
C PHE A 19 -29.13 28.71 -62.93
N LYS A 20 -28.77 29.96 -63.27
CA LYS A 20 -28.88 30.45 -64.64
C LYS A 20 -27.94 29.65 -65.58
N PRO A 21 -28.34 29.34 -66.83
CA PRO A 21 -27.45 28.71 -67.80
C PRO A 21 -26.13 29.48 -67.94
N GLY A 22 -25.01 28.75 -68.00
CA GLY A 22 -23.65 29.29 -68.04
C GLY A 22 -23.04 29.63 -66.68
N THR A 23 -23.77 29.46 -65.57
CA THR A 23 -23.21 29.70 -64.22
C THR A 23 -22.19 28.63 -63.87
N GLN A 24 -21.00 29.05 -63.44
CA GLN A 24 -20.01 28.17 -62.83
C GLN A 24 -20.29 28.05 -61.33
N ILE A 25 -20.42 26.81 -60.83
CA ILE A 25 -20.56 26.50 -59.41
C ILE A 25 -19.37 25.69 -58.92
N THR A 26 -18.94 25.95 -57.69
CA THR A 26 -17.91 25.16 -56.99
C THR A 26 -18.54 24.48 -55.77
N LEU A 27 -18.43 23.14 -55.71
CA LEU A 27 -18.86 22.30 -54.60
C LEU A 27 -17.68 21.95 -53.70
N THR A 28 -17.87 22.12 -52.40
CA THR A 28 -16.91 21.74 -51.35
C THR A 28 -17.51 20.69 -50.43
N ALA A 29 -16.74 19.64 -50.15
CA ALA A 29 -17.10 18.58 -49.23
C ALA A 29 -16.35 18.74 -47.91
N THR A 30 -17.09 18.69 -46.80
CA THR A 30 -16.53 18.62 -45.45
C THR A 30 -16.94 17.28 -44.86
N ALA A 31 -15.97 16.42 -44.56
CA ALA A 31 -16.23 15.15 -43.91
C ALA A 31 -16.69 15.36 -42.46
N GLY A 32 -17.60 14.53 -41.96
CA GLY A 32 -17.97 14.51 -40.55
C GLY A 32 -16.94 13.76 -39.71
N THR A 33 -17.07 13.78 -38.38
CA THR A 33 -16.24 12.99 -37.47
C THR A 33 -16.17 11.53 -37.93
N ASN A 34 -14.96 10.95 -37.96
CA ASN A 34 -14.68 9.55 -38.35
C ASN A 34 -15.04 9.17 -39.81
N SER A 35 -15.08 10.15 -40.70
CA SER A 35 -15.19 9.93 -42.14
C SER A 35 -14.15 10.72 -42.91
N ALA A 36 -13.78 10.23 -44.09
CA ALA A 36 -12.95 10.94 -45.05
C ALA A 36 -13.73 11.13 -46.36
N PHE A 37 -13.56 12.28 -47.00
CA PHE A 37 -14.12 12.51 -48.33
C PHE A 37 -13.36 11.66 -49.36
N ALA A 38 -14.06 10.71 -49.96
CA ALA A 38 -13.48 9.72 -50.87
C ALA A 38 -13.41 10.23 -52.32
N GLY A 39 -14.23 11.22 -52.67
CA GLY A 39 -14.17 11.91 -53.96
C GLY A 39 -15.52 12.21 -54.59
N TRP A 40 -15.49 12.96 -55.69
CA TRP A 40 -16.64 13.31 -56.50
C TRP A 40 -16.89 12.31 -57.63
N SER A 41 -18.14 12.20 -58.06
CA SER A 41 -18.57 11.44 -59.23
C SER A 41 -19.64 12.20 -60.04
N GLY A 42 -19.90 11.75 -61.27
CA GLY A 42 -20.85 12.40 -62.17
C GLY A 42 -20.20 13.54 -62.96
N ALA A 43 -20.75 14.76 -62.86
CA ALA A 43 -20.30 15.90 -63.65
C ALA A 43 -18.92 16.48 -63.24
N CYS A 44 -18.32 15.98 -62.17
CA CYS A 44 -16.94 16.22 -61.80
C CYS A 44 -16.35 14.98 -61.11
N THR A 45 -15.03 14.89 -61.09
CA THR A 45 -14.27 13.78 -60.48
C THR A 45 -13.07 14.30 -59.69
N GLY A 46 -12.49 13.45 -58.84
CA GLY A 46 -11.33 13.79 -58.00
C GLY A 46 -11.68 14.15 -56.56
N THR A 47 -10.69 14.57 -55.78
CA THR A 47 -10.79 14.77 -54.31
C THR A 47 -10.69 16.24 -53.87
N GLY A 48 -10.37 17.16 -54.80
CA GLY A 48 -10.35 18.61 -54.54
C GLY A 48 -11.74 19.26 -54.64
N ALA A 49 -11.81 20.59 -54.63
CA ALA A 49 -13.06 21.30 -54.88
C ALA A 49 -13.60 21.00 -56.30
N CYS A 50 -14.88 20.68 -56.42
CA CYS A 50 -15.49 20.31 -57.69
C CYS A 50 -16.11 21.55 -58.37
N THR A 51 -15.63 21.93 -59.55
CA THR A 51 -16.16 23.09 -60.29
C THR A 51 -16.85 22.66 -61.57
N VAL A 52 -18.10 23.09 -61.77
CA VAL A 52 -18.96 22.69 -62.90
C VAL A 52 -19.67 23.90 -63.49
N THR A 53 -19.73 24.00 -64.82
CA THR A 53 -20.52 25.04 -65.52
C THR A 53 -21.87 24.48 -65.95
N LEU A 54 -22.96 25.05 -65.44
CA LEU A 54 -24.32 24.52 -65.62
C LEU A 54 -24.97 25.06 -66.88
N ASN A 55 -25.05 24.24 -67.93
CA ASN A 55 -25.77 24.56 -69.17
C ASN A 55 -27.04 23.72 -69.36
N SER A 56 -27.22 22.68 -68.54
CA SER A 56 -28.37 21.78 -68.48
C SER A 56 -28.48 21.16 -67.09
N ASN A 57 -29.53 20.39 -66.83
CA ASN A 57 -29.65 19.61 -65.60
C ASN A 57 -28.42 18.71 -65.42
N THR A 58 -27.79 18.80 -64.25
CA THR A 58 -26.48 18.20 -63.97
C THR A 58 -26.49 17.56 -62.59
N SER A 59 -25.89 16.37 -62.47
CA SER A 59 -25.80 15.63 -61.20
C SER A 59 -24.34 15.42 -60.81
N VAL A 60 -24.04 15.65 -59.52
CA VAL A 60 -22.72 15.41 -58.91
C VAL A 60 -22.94 14.54 -57.68
N GLY A 61 -22.24 13.41 -57.61
CA GLY A 61 -22.19 12.54 -56.44
C GLY A 61 -20.98 12.87 -55.57
N ALA A 62 -21.14 12.70 -54.25
CA ALA A 62 -20.06 12.81 -53.26
C ALA A 62 -19.99 11.50 -52.48
N ALA A 63 -18.82 10.88 -52.45
CA ALA A 63 -18.57 9.68 -51.66
C ALA A 63 -17.79 10.02 -50.39
N PHE A 64 -18.18 9.41 -49.27
CA PHE A 64 -17.45 9.45 -48.02
C PHE A 64 -17.16 8.02 -47.58
N SER A 65 -15.94 7.79 -47.10
CA SER A 65 -15.53 6.50 -46.52
C SER A 65 -15.41 6.65 -45.00
N LEU A 66 -15.91 5.68 -44.24
CA LEU A 66 -15.69 5.63 -42.80
C LEU A 66 -14.22 5.30 -42.52
N THR A 67 -13.63 5.98 -41.55
CA THR A 67 -12.31 5.65 -41.05
C THR A 67 -12.49 4.60 -39.96
N ALA A 68 -12.01 3.37 -40.17
CA ALA A 68 -12.12 2.32 -39.17
C ALA A 68 -11.32 2.66 -37.90
N ALA A 69 -11.84 2.25 -36.74
CA ALA A 69 -11.19 2.38 -35.46
C ALA A 69 -10.37 1.12 -35.13
N THR A 70 -9.13 1.28 -34.72
CA THR A 70 -8.23 0.17 -34.37
C THR A 70 -8.32 -0.14 -32.89
N LEU A 71 -8.57 -1.41 -32.55
CA LEU A 71 -8.41 -1.94 -31.20
C LEU A 71 -7.06 -2.65 -31.09
N ASN A 72 -6.22 -2.21 -30.17
CA ASN A 72 -4.98 -2.90 -29.81
C ASN A 72 -5.18 -3.62 -28.47
N LEU A 73 -4.87 -4.91 -28.43
CA LEU A 73 -4.88 -5.71 -27.22
C LEU A 73 -3.45 -6.08 -26.82
N THR A 74 -3.13 -5.94 -25.54
CA THR A 74 -1.87 -6.41 -24.95
C THR A 74 -2.17 -7.54 -23.98
N LEU A 75 -1.46 -8.67 -24.09
CA LEU A 75 -1.38 -9.65 -23.00
C LEU A 75 -0.20 -9.28 -22.10
N ALA A 76 -0.46 -9.20 -20.79
CA ALA A 76 0.54 -8.94 -19.76
C ALA A 76 0.52 -10.03 -18.68
N GLY A 77 1.46 -9.96 -17.74
CA GLY A 77 1.57 -10.90 -16.62
C GLY A 77 2.47 -12.11 -16.90
N THR A 78 2.54 -13.02 -15.93
CA THR A 78 3.44 -14.20 -15.94
C THR A 78 2.80 -15.46 -16.51
N GLY A 79 1.48 -15.43 -16.72
CA GLY A 79 0.67 -16.54 -17.17
C GLY A 79 0.56 -16.62 -18.67
N THR A 80 0.00 -17.74 -19.13
CA THR A 80 -0.30 -17.98 -20.55
C THR A 80 -1.81 -17.91 -20.78
N GLY A 81 -2.23 -17.72 -22.03
CA GLY A 81 -3.64 -17.73 -22.40
C GLY A 81 -3.90 -17.06 -23.74
N THR A 82 -5.18 -16.87 -24.04
CA THR A 82 -5.64 -16.19 -25.25
C THR A 82 -6.79 -15.25 -24.92
N VAL A 83 -6.96 -14.19 -25.70
CA VAL A 83 -8.15 -13.33 -25.65
C VAL A 83 -8.78 -13.27 -27.03
N THR A 84 -10.09 -13.45 -27.10
CA THR A 84 -10.87 -13.38 -28.34
C THR A 84 -11.88 -12.24 -28.29
N SER A 85 -12.33 -11.74 -29.46
CA SER A 85 -13.37 -10.70 -29.54
C SER A 85 -14.67 -11.17 -30.21
N SER A 86 -15.77 -10.53 -29.84
CA SER A 86 -17.04 -10.52 -30.57
C SER A 86 -17.49 -9.06 -30.80
N PRO A 87 -17.65 -8.58 -32.06
CA PRO A 87 -17.42 -9.29 -33.32
C PRO A 87 -15.98 -9.80 -33.47
N SER A 88 -15.79 -10.85 -34.28
CA SER A 88 -14.48 -11.48 -34.46
C SER A 88 -13.48 -10.52 -35.11
N GLY A 89 -12.25 -10.55 -34.62
CA GLY A 89 -11.15 -9.72 -35.12
C GLY A 89 -9.89 -9.87 -34.27
N ILE A 90 -10.05 -10.01 -32.95
CA ILE A 90 -8.96 -10.31 -32.03
C ILE A 90 -8.96 -11.81 -31.72
N ASN A 91 -7.77 -12.41 -31.80
CA ASN A 91 -7.43 -13.71 -31.21
C ASN A 91 -5.98 -13.60 -30.72
N CYS A 92 -5.83 -12.87 -29.62
CA CYS A 92 -4.54 -12.53 -29.06
C CYS A 92 -3.99 -13.72 -28.27
N GLY A 93 -3.47 -14.68 -29.03
CA GLY A 93 -2.17 -15.32 -28.83
C GLY A 93 -1.32 -15.24 -30.11
N THR A 94 -1.88 -14.69 -31.19
CA THR A 94 -1.24 -14.48 -32.50
C THR A 94 -1.66 -13.17 -33.15
N THR A 95 -2.94 -12.78 -33.05
CA THR A 95 -3.49 -11.55 -33.66
C THR A 95 -4.10 -10.67 -32.58
N CYS A 96 -3.36 -9.63 -32.20
CA CYS A 96 -3.69 -8.76 -31.08
C CYS A 96 -4.17 -7.36 -31.50
N THR A 97 -4.31 -7.09 -32.80
CA THR A 97 -4.81 -5.83 -33.33
C THR A 97 -5.87 -6.09 -34.38
N ALA A 98 -6.98 -5.35 -34.35
CA ALA A 98 -8.06 -5.43 -35.33
C ALA A 98 -8.74 -4.09 -35.53
N THR A 99 -9.30 -3.86 -36.73
CA THR A 99 -10.06 -2.64 -37.05
C THR A 99 -11.55 -2.94 -37.14
N PHE A 100 -12.36 -2.10 -36.53
CA PHE A 100 -13.82 -2.20 -36.57
C PHE A 100 -14.45 -0.90 -37.07
N PRO A 101 -15.66 -0.94 -37.65
CA PRO A 101 -16.41 0.28 -37.95
C PRO A 101 -16.63 1.13 -36.68
N PRO A 102 -16.59 2.48 -36.77
CA PRO A 102 -16.87 3.34 -35.63
C PRO A 102 -18.25 3.05 -35.01
N GLY A 103 -18.32 3.14 -33.68
CA GLY A 103 -19.51 2.83 -32.88
C GLY A 103 -19.71 1.33 -32.61
N THR A 104 -18.83 0.45 -33.12
CA THR A 104 -18.92 -0.99 -32.84
C THR A 104 -18.64 -1.26 -31.36
N GLN A 105 -19.54 -2.02 -30.73
CA GLN A 105 -19.30 -2.58 -29.41
C GLN A 105 -18.57 -3.92 -29.56
N VAL A 106 -17.36 -4.02 -29.00
CA VAL A 106 -16.51 -5.20 -29.06
C VAL A 106 -16.39 -5.78 -27.65
N THR A 107 -16.84 -7.02 -27.47
CA THR A 107 -16.66 -7.78 -26.23
C THR A 107 -15.46 -8.69 -26.36
N LEU A 108 -14.48 -8.52 -25.48
CA LEU A 108 -13.30 -9.33 -25.32
C LEU A 108 -13.54 -10.41 -24.26
N MET A 109 -13.07 -11.63 -24.49
CA MET A 109 -13.17 -12.75 -23.55
C MET A 109 -11.80 -13.40 -23.39
N ALA A 110 -11.31 -13.52 -22.16
CA ALA A 110 -10.05 -14.17 -21.86
C ALA A 110 -10.25 -15.67 -21.59
N THR A 111 -9.32 -16.48 -22.06
CA THR A 111 -9.19 -17.90 -21.73
C THR A 111 -7.77 -18.13 -21.25
N ALA A 112 -7.60 -18.34 -19.96
CA ALA A 112 -6.30 -18.62 -19.38
C ALA A 112 -5.77 -19.99 -19.82
N GLY A 113 -4.46 -20.09 -20.03
CA GLY A 113 -3.77 -21.33 -20.33
C GLY A 113 -3.64 -22.24 -19.12
N ALA A 114 -2.98 -23.40 -19.30
CA ALA A 114 -2.74 -24.33 -18.20
C ALA A 114 -1.92 -23.65 -17.09
N ASN A 115 -2.35 -23.81 -15.83
CA ASN A 115 -1.76 -23.14 -14.67
C ASN A 115 -1.64 -21.62 -14.89
N SER A 116 -2.72 -20.98 -15.35
CA SER A 116 -2.81 -19.53 -15.45
C SER A 116 -4.22 -19.07 -15.13
N TYR A 117 -4.38 -17.82 -14.72
CA TYR A 117 -5.68 -17.19 -14.49
C TYR A 117 -5.64 -15.71 -14.90
N LEU A 118 -6.80 -15.16 -15.27
CA LEU A 118 -6.95 -13.74 -15.59
C LEU A 118 -6.99 -12.94 -14.29
N VAL A 119 -6.07 -11.97 -14.17
CA VAL A 119 -5.95 -11.06 -13.02
C VAL A 119 -6.86 -9.86 -13.21
N SER A 120 -6.73 -9.17 -14.35
CA SER A 120 -7.44 -7.92 -14.61
C SER A 120 -7.50 -7.56 -16.08
N TRP A 121 -8.42 -6.65 -16.39
CA TRP A 121 -8.44 -5.87 -17.63
C TRP A 121 -8.01 -4.43 -17.34
N GLY A 122 -7.27 -3.82 -18.26
CA GLY A 122 -6.85 -2.43 -18.19
C GLY A 122 -7.06 -1.69 -19.52
N GLY A 123 -6.95 -0.37 -19.51
CA GLY A 123 -7.17 0.47 -20.69
C GLY A 123 -8.64 0.81 -20.90
N ALA A 124 -9.14 0.64 -22.12
CA ALA A 124 -10.46 1.13 -22.55
C ALA A 124 -11.67 0.36 -21.99
N CYS A 125 -11.48 -0.71 -21.21
CA CYS A 125 -12.56 -1.40 -20.53
C CYS A 125 -12.07 -2.14 -19.26
N SER A 126 -13.01 -2.53 -18.39
CA SER A 126 -12.79 -3.36 -17.20
C SER A 126 -13.80 -4.52 -17.13
N GLY A 127 -13.54 -5.54 -16.31
CA GLY A 127 -14.42 -6.69 -16.12
C GLY A 127 -13.75 -7.86 -15.38
N SER A 128 -14.43 -9.00 -15.28
CA SER A 128 -13.93 -10.19 -14.56
C SER A 128 -13.52 -11.33 -15.50
N THR A 129 -14.40 -11.74 -16.42
CA THR A 129 -14.13 -12.77 -17.45
C THR A 129 -14.15 -12.19 -18.87
N SER A 130 -14.91 -11.12 -19.06
CA SER A 130 -15.03 -10.40 -20.32
C SER A 130 -15.01 -8.90 -20.09
N CYS A 131 -14.70 -8.15 -21.15
CA CYS A 131 -14.48 -6.71 -21.14
C CYS A 131 -15.08 -6.14 -22.41
N THR A 132 -15.94 -5.12 -22.33
CA THR A 132 -16.63 -4.57 -23.51
C THR A 132 -16.22 -3.12 -23.76
N VAL A 133 -15.80 -2.83 -25.00
CA VAL A 133 -15.36 -1.50 -25.45
C VAL A 133 -16.22 -1.02 -26.62
N THR A 134 -16.60 0.26 -26.64
CA THR A 134 -17.25 0.89 -27.81
C THR A 134 -16.21 1.69 -28.59
N LEU A 135 -15.88 1.24 -29.80
CA LEU A 135 -14.82 1.82 -30.62
C LEU A 135 -15.31 3.05 -31.38
N ASN A 136 -15.09 4.24 -30.81
CA ASN A 136 -15.30 5.51 -31.52
C ASN A 136 -14.00 6.10 -32.08
N ASN A 137 -12.85 5.73 -31.49
CA ASN A 137 -11.49 6.07 -31.89
C ASN A 137 -10.60 4.83 -31.75
N ASN A 138 -9.29 4.97 -32.00
CA ASN A 138 -8.35 3.91 -31.66
C ASN A 138 -8.30 3.72 -30.14
N GLU A 139 -8.46 2.49 -29.69
CA GLU A 139 -8.47 2.13 -28.27
C GLU A 139 -7.41 1.06 -27.98
N SER A 140 -6.95 1.04 -26.74
CA SER A 140 -6.03 0.02 -26.23
C SER A 140 -6.62 -0.66 -25.01
N VAL A 141 -6.55 -1.99 -24.97
CA VAL A 141 -6.95 -2.81 -23.83
C VAL A 141 -5.78 -3.71 -23.45
N THR A 142 -5.58 -3.93 -22.15
CA THR A 142 -4.60 -4.90 -21.62
C THR A 142 -5.35 -5.99 -20.86
N ALA A 143 -5.00 -7.25 -21.07
CA ALA A 143 -5.44 -8.36 -20.24
C ALA A 143 -4.24 -8.96 -19.53
N THR A 144 -4.26 -9.01 -18.21
CA THR A 144 -3.15 -9.52 -17.40
C THR A 144 -3.46 -10.95 -16.95
N LEU A 145 -2.64 -11.92 -17.38
CA LEU A 145 -2.74 -13.34 -17.01
C LEU A 145 -1.53 -13.72 -16.15
N ASN A 146 -1.71 -14.42 -15.04
CA ASN A 146 -0.61 -14.87 -14.16
C ASN A 146 -0.61 -16.39 -13.98
N SER A 147 0.57 -16.97 -13.77
CA SER A 147 0.73 -18.35 -13.31
C SER A 147 0.77 -18.42 -11.78
N PRO A 148 0.26 -19.50 -11.15
CA PRO A 148 0.37 -19.69 -9.70
C PRO A 148 1.84 -19.64 -9.27
N LEU A 149 2.17 -18.81 -8.29
CA LEU A 149 3.54 -18.71 -7.79
C LEU A 149 3.94 -20.05 -7.12
N PRO A 150 5.21 -20.48 -7.21
CA PRO A 150 5.71 -21.71 -6.58
C PRO A 150 5.88 -21.58 -5.06
N ILE A 151 4.99 -20.84 -4.40
CA ILE A 151 5.00 -20.55 -2.97
C ILE A 151 3.81 -21.28 -2.34
N ASN A 152 4.03 -22.30 -1.54
CA ASN A 152 2.96 -23.00 -0.84
C ASN A 152 2.50 -22.26 0.42
N HIS A 153 3.42 -21.60 1.12
CA HIS A 153 3.17 -20.95 2.41
C HIS A 153 3.48 -19.45 2.36
N ILE A 154 2.50 -18.63 2.73
CA ILE A 154 2.65 -17.19 2.98
C ILE A 154 2.59 -17.00 4.49
N ILE A 155 3.68 -16.51 5.09
CA ILE A 155 3.77 -16.17 6.50
C ILE A 155 3.85 -14.65 6.60
N PHE A 156 2.90 -14.03 7.30
CA PHE A 156 2.91 -12.61 7.59
C PHE A 156 3.13 -12.39 9.08
N VAL A 157 4.18 -11.66 9.42
CA VAL A 157 4.56 -11.31 10.79
C VAL A 157 4.63 -9.80 10.85
N ALA A 158 4.00 -9.21 11.85
CA ALA A 158 4.14 -7.79 12.06
C ALA A 158 4.39 -7.42 13.51
N GLN A 159 5.47 -6.67 13.71
CA GLN A 159 5.91 -6.02 14.96
C GLN A 159 5.26 -4.63 15.05
N GLU A 160 5.52 -3.86 16.09
CA GLU A 160 4.83 -2.58 16.36
C GLU A 160 5.74 -1.34 16.31
N ASN A 161 5.19 -0.22 15.81
CA ASN A 161 5.66 1.15 16.01
C ASN A 161 7.10 1.46 15.57
N ARG A 162 7.49 1.20 14.32
CA ARG A 162 8.85 1.53 13.84
C ARG A 162 8.84 2.16 12.47
N SER A 163 9.47 3.33 12.38
CA SER A 163 9.73 3.97 11.09
C SER A 163 10.89 3.30 10.35
N PHE A 164 10.95 3.47 9.04
CA PHE A 164 12.04 2.92 8.23
C PHE A 164 13.39 3.51 8.64
N ASP A 165 13.51 4.83 8.74
CA ASP A 165 14.77 5.49 9.10
C ASP A 165 15.25 5.15 10.51
N HIS A 166 14.32 4.89 11.44
CA HIS A 166 14.66 4.48 12.80
C HIS A 166 15.42 3.16 12.85
N TYR A 167 15.19 2.24 11.91
CA TYR A 167 15.85 0.91 11.89
C TYR A 167 16.84 0.70 10.76
N PHE A 168 16.56 1.20 9.56
CA PHE A 168 17.35 0.96 8.36
C PHE A 168 17.90 2.23 7.72
N GLY A 169 17.85 3.36 8.44
CA GLY A 169 18.45 4.61 8.01
C GLY A 169 19.95 4.48 7.68
N GLU A 170 20.69 3.65 8.42
CA GLU A 170 22.13 3.43 8.26
C GLU A 170 22.49 2.21 7.35
N LEU A 171 21.51 1.54 6.74
CA LEU A 171 21.73 0.25 6.07
C LEU A 171 22.82 0.29 4.96
N ARG A 172 22.97 1.39 4.22
CA ARG A 172 24.05 1.53 3.23
C ARG A 172 25.44 1.60 3.84
N LYS A 173 25.59 2.23 5.00
CA LYS A 173 26.86 2.24 5.73
C LYS A 173 27.20 0.84 6.22
N TYR A 174 26.22 0.10 6.74
CA TYR A 174 26.40 -1.32 7.07
C TYR A 174 26.89 -2.15 5.86
N TRP A 175 26.32 -1.93 4.68
CA TRP A 175 26.77 -2.60 3.45
C TRP A 175 28.23 -2.32 3.12
N ALA A 176 28.63 -1.04 3.18
CA ALA A 176 30.01 -0.64 2.93
C ALA A 176 30.99 -1.28 3.92
N ASP A 177 30.63 -1.32 5.21
CA ASP A 177 31.47 -1.87 6.28
C ASP A 177 31.59 -3.41 6.21
N ASN A 178 30.60 -4.09 5.64
CA ASN A 178 30.54 -5.56 5.59
C ASN A 178 30.76 -6.17 4.19
N GLY A 179 31.08 -5.34 3.19
CA GLY A 179 31.41 -5.80 1.83
C GLY A 179 30.20 -6.26 1.01
N TYR A 180 29.00 -5.79 1.32
CA TYR A 180 27.82 -6.00 0.48
C TYR A 180 27.87 -5.07 -0.75
N PRO A 181 27.32 -5.50 -1.91
CA PRO A 181 27.19 -4.62 -3.05
C PRO A 181 26.26 -3.45 -2.72
N ASP A 182 26.72 -2.22 -2.94
CA ASP A 182 25.91 -1.04 -2.79
C ASP A 182 24.67 -1.09 -3.71
N GLN A 183 23.51 -0.74 -3.16
CA GLN A 183 22.26 -0.55 -3.88
C GLN A 183 21.75 0.87 -3.60
N PRO A 184 20.99 1.48 -4.52
CA PRO A 184 20.18 2.64 -4.16
C PRO A 184 19.29 2.27 -2.96
N LEU A 185 19.30 3.13 -1.95
CA LEU A 185 18.44 3.06 -0.79
C LEU A 185 18.22 4.48 -0.30
N ASP A 186 16.97 4.87 -0.12
CA ASP A 186 16.58 6.14 0.45
C ASP A 186 16.51 6.04 1.98
N GLY A 187 17.64 5.76 2.62
CA GLY A 187 17.79 5.83 4.08
C GLY A 187 18.20 7.22 4.56
N LEU A 188 18.57 7.34 5.83
CA LEU A 188 19.02 8.60 6.43
C LEU A 188 20.14 9.25 5.57
N PRO A 189 19.98 10.53 5.16
CA PRO A 189 20.85 11.16 4.18
C PRO A 189 22.34 11.12 4.51
N GLU A 190 22.70 11.21 5.79
CA GLU A 190 24.07 11.24 6.32
C GLU A 190 24.85 9.93 6.10
N PHE A 191 24.17 8.81 5.83
CA PHE A 191 24.81 7.49 5.64
C PHE A 191 24.93 7.06 4.17
N ASN A 192 24.58 7.95 3.24
CA ASN A 192 24.75 7.70 1.81
C ASN A 192 26.22 7.88 1.35
N PRO A 193 26.68 7.20 0.27
CA PRO A 193 28.04 7.35 -0.25
C PRO A 193 28.42 8.78 -0.67
N GLN A 194 27.43 9.60 -0.99
CA GLN A 194 27.56 11.05 -1.01
C GLN A 194 26.70 11.58 0.15
N PRO A 195 27.28 11.77 1.34
CA PRO A 195 26.50 12.11 2.53
C PRO A 195 25.72 13.42 2.33
N GLY A 196 24.42 13.35 2.59
CA GLY A 196 23.56 14.53 2.69
C GLY A 196 23.70 15.23 4.05
N ALA A 197 22.85 16.23 4.28
CA ALA A 197 22.77 16.87 5.58
C ALA A 197 22.08 15.93 6.58
N THR A 198 22.65 15.82 7.78
CA THR A 198 21.99 15.17 8.93
C THR A 198 20.63 15.83 9.16
N PRO A 199 19.52 15.08 9.12
CA PRO A 199 18.20 15.59 9.46
C PRO A 199 18.20 16.29 10.81
N ALA A 200 17.55 17.45 10.86
CA ALA A 200 17.38 18.21 12.08
C ALA A 200 16.01 18.89 12.06
N ILE A 201 15.15 18.52 13.00
CA ILE A 201 13.73 18.91 13.01
C ILE A 201 13.43 19.81 14.20
N PRO A 202 12.67 20.91 14.02
CA PRO A 202 12.20 21.75 15.12
C PRO A 202 11.54 20.95 16.24
N GLY A 203 11.78 21.37 17.47
CA GLY A 203 11.17 20.76 18.66
C GLY A 203 10.67 21.78 19.66
N CYS A 204 10.63 21.36 20.93
CA CYS A 204 10.28 22.24 22.02
C CYS A 204 11.31 23.34 22.23
N ASN A 205 10.81 24.57 22.42
CA ASN A 205 11.64 25.70 22.77
C ASN A 205 12.40 25.39 24.07
N PRO A 206 13.74 25.44 24.07
CA PRO A 206 14.55 25.10 25.24
C PRO A 206 14.39 26.11 26.38
N ASN A 207 13.84 27.29 26.10
CA ASN A 207 13.51 28.32 27.09
C ASN A 207 12.11 28.14 27.69
N ASP A 208 11.33 27.15 27.23
CA ASP A 208 10.05 26.72 27.80
C ASP A 208 10.18 25.29 28.38
N PRO A 209 10.97 25.12 29.46
CA PRO A 209 11.13 23.82 30.09
C PRO A 209 9.80 23.39 30.69
N PHE A 210 9.44 22.12 30.48
CA PHE A 210 8.25 21.53 31.07
C PHE A 210 8.24 21.73 32.60
N GLN A 211 7.16 22.31 33.12
CA GLN A 211 6.91 22.40 34.55
C GLN A 211 5.74 21.48 34.89
N PRO A 212 5.93 20.50 35.78
CA PRO A 212 4.86 19.67 36.30
C PRO A 212 3.63 20.50 36.74
N PRO A 213 2.43 20.32 36.14
CA PRO A 213 1.20 20.96 36.59
C PRO A 213 0.95 20.76 38.09
N GLY A 214 0.78 21.87 38.81
CA GLY A 214 0.30 21.89 40.18
C GLY A 214 -1.23 21.85 40.26
N PRO A 215 -1.83 21.71 41.47
CA PRO A 215 -3.28 21.75 41.61
C PRO A 215 -3.91 23.02 41.00
N GLY A 216 -4.76 22.85 39.99
CA GLY A 216 -5.45 23.97 39.31
C GLY A 216 -4.63 24.70 38.24
N SER A 217 -3.48 24.17 37.83
CA SER A 217 -2.74 24.71 36.68
C SER A 217 -3.45 24.41 35.35
N VAL A 218 -3.20 25.25 34.35
CA VAL A 218 -3.55 24.99 32.96
C VAL A 218 -2.55 24.01 32.34
N PHE A 219 -2.97 23.28 31.30
CA PHE A 219 -2.08 22.44 30.49
C PHE A 219 -0.93 23.30 29.93
N GLN A 220 0.31 22.89 30.18
CA GLN A 220 1.51 23.54 29.64
C GLN A 220 2.02 22.72 28.46
N ASP A 221 1.52 23.09 27.29
CA ASP A 221 2.02 22.54 26.03
C ASP A 221 3.45 22.99 25.74
N CYS A 222 4.12 22.27 24.84
CA CYS A 222 5.38 22.62 24.24
C CYS A 222 5.23 23.80 23.27
N LEU A 223 6.02 24.87 23.45
CA LEU A 223 6.12 25.92 22.43
C LEU A 223 7.01 25.47 21.26
N PHE A 224 6.44 25.32 20.07
CA PHE A 224 7.17 25.03 18.84
C PHE A 224 8.20 26.13 18.52
N ASP A 225 9.47 25.75 18.33
CA ASP A 225 10.54 26.67 17.97
C ASP A 225 11.26 26.22 16.68
N PRO A 226 11.04 26.90 15.53
CA PRO A 226 11.70 26.55 14.28
C PRO A 226 13.22 26.77 14.28
N SER A 227 13.76 27.48 15.29
CA SER A 227 15.19 27.77 15.41
C SER A 227 15.94 26.80 16.30
N THR A 228 15.24 26.01 17.11
CA THR A 228 15.83 24.96 17.94
C THR A 228 15.49 23.59 17.37
N THR A 229 16.46 22.98 16.71
CA THR A 229 16.29 21.69 16.04
C THR A 229 16.97 20.55 16.79
N VAL A 230 16.37 19.36 16.74
CA VAL A 230 16.96 18.10 17.21
C VAL A 230 17.45 17.32 15.99
N SER A 231 18.75 17.03 15.93
CA SER A 231 19.34 16.20 14.87
C SER A 231 19.00 14.72 15.07
N SER A 232 19.01 13.93 14.00
CA SER A 232 19.05 12.47 14.12
C SER A 232 20.27 12.03 14.93
N TYR A 233 20.12 10.99 15.76
CA TYR A 233 21.22 10.46 16.58
C TYR A 233 21.04 8.97 16.90
N HIS A 234 22.15 8.28 17.10
CA HIS A 234 22.17 6.88 17.48
C HIS A 234 21.67 6.68 18.92
N LEU A 235 20.68 5.80 19.10
CA LEU A 235 20.12 5.46 20.40
C LEU A 235 21.04 4.50 21.15
N LYS A 236 21.31 4.81 22.42
CA LYS A 236 22.11 3.95 23.31
C LYS A 236 21.28 2.98 24.13
N THR A 237 20.00 3.29 24.30
CA THR A 237 19.03 2.44 25.00
C THR A 237 18.26 1.63 23.99
N GLN A 238 17.91 0.40 24.36
CA GLN A 238 17.09 -0.52 23.57
C GLN A 238 15.61 -0.45 23.94
N CYS A 239 15.24 0.49 24.82
CA CYS A 239 13.88 0.70 25.28
C CYS A 239 13.52 2.16 25.10
N LEU A 240 12.31 2.40 24.60
CA LEU A 240 11.83 3.71 24.20
C LEU A 240 10.49 3.98 24.85
N GLU A 241 10.24 5.25 25.15
CA GLU A 241 8.93 5.76 25.55
C GLU A 241 8.08 5.91 24.28
N ASN A 242 6.77 5.80 24.42
CA ASN A 242 5.84 5.85 23.29
C ASN A 242 5.59 7.31 22.85
N PRO A 243 6.07 7.76 21.66
CA PRO A 243 5.90 9.14 21.17
C PRO A 243 4.48 9.47 20.67
N SER A 244 3.62 8.47 20.46
CA SER A 244 2.26 8.56 19.91
C SER A 244 2.15 8.66 18.38
N PRO A 245 1.55 7.64 17.74
CA PRO A 245 1.20 7.62 16.32
C PRO A 245 -0.29 7.94 16.06
N SER A 246 -0.95 8.63 16.99
CA SER A 246 -2.39 8.93 16.84
C SER A 246 -2.72 9.74 15.59
N TRP A 247 -4.00 9.81 15.26
CA TRP A 247 -4.50 10.61 14.14
C TRP A 247 -3.95 12.05 14.19
N ASN A 248 -4.17 12.79 15.28
CA ASN A 248 -3.74 14.19 15.37
C ASN A 248 -2.22 14.34 15.26
N GLU A 249 -1.47 13.56 16.05
CA GLU A 249 -0.01 13.61 16.10
C GLU A 249 0.60 13.26 14.74
N SER A 250 0.10 12.21 14.07
CA SER A 250 0.55 11.81 12.73
C SER A 250 0.30 12.88 11.66
N HIS A 251 -0.75 13.68 11.82
CA HIS A 251 -1.07 14.79 10.91
C HIS A 251 -0.25 16.04 11.23
N ASP A 252 -0.03 16.35 12.50
CA ASP A 252 0.86 17.44 12.92
C ASP A 252 2.30 17.19 12.45
N ILE A 253 2.72 15.92 12.41
CA ILE A 253 4.02 15.50 11.85
C ILE A 253 4.19 15.92 10.40
N TRP A 254 3.14 15.84 9.57
CA TRP A 254 3.21 16.22 8.15
C TRP A 254 3.71 17.66 8.00
N ASN A 255 3.07 18.56 8.74
CA ASN A 255 3.42 19.96 8.87
C ASN A 255 2.69 20.55 10.07
N TYR A 256 3.43 20.93 11.11
CA TYR A 256 2.88 21.51 12.34
C TYR A 256 1.94 22.70 12.09
N ASN A 257 2.22 23.52 11.07
CA ASN A 257 1.40 24.69 10.76
C ASN A 257 0.26 24.41 9.78
N ASP A 258 0.20 23.20 9.20
CA ASP A 258 -0.82 22.78 8.24
C ASP A 258 -1.01 21.25 8.27
N PRO A 259 -1.58 20.73 9.37
CA PRO A 259 -1.70 19.29 9.59
C PRO A 259 -2.72 18.64 8.64
N THR A 260 -3.52 19.44 7.95
CA THR A 260 -4.51 18.96 6.96
C THR A 260 -3.89 18.70 5.58
N GLY A 261 -2.63 19.10 5.38
CA GLY A 261 -1.85 18.89 4.16
C GLY A 261 -2.24 19.77 2.97
N ASN A 262 -2.75 20.99 3.21
CA ASN A 262 -2.94 21.97 2.13
C ASN A 262 -1.60 22.47 1.55
N SER A 263 -0.53 22.31 2.31
CA SER A 263 0.86 22.57 1.99
C SER A 263 1.63 21.26 1.86
N SER A 264 2.71 21.28 1.08
CA SER A 264 3.60 20.12 0.94
C SER A 264 4.17 19.67 2.29
N TYR A 265 4.47 18.38 2.38
CA TYR A 265 5.13 17.77 3.52
C TYR A 265 6.42 18.51 3.89
N VAL A 266 6.58 18.82 5.17
CA VAL A 266 7.79 19.41 5.75
C VAL A 266 8.41 18.46 6.79
N GLY A 267 7.61 17.58 7.40
CA GLY A 267 8.10 16.62 8.39
C GLY A 267 8.63 17.28 9.65
N ASN A 268 8.05 18.42 10.05
CA ASN A 268 8.57 19.24 11.14
C ASN A 268 7.87 19.04 12.49
N GLY A 269 6.83 18.21 12.54
CA GLY A 269 6.03 18.03 13.75
C GLY A 269 6.55 16.95 14.71
N ASN A 270 7.37 15.98 14.28
CA ASN A 270 7.72 14.78 15.08
C ASN A 270 8.13 15.06 16.52
N VAL A 271 9.13 15.92 16.70
CA VAL A 271 9.68 16.23 18.04
C VAL A 271 8.64 16.99 18.88
N TRP A 272 7.90 17.91 18.25
CA TRP A 272 6.85 18.65 18.94
C TRP A 272 5.70 17.73 19.35
N SER A 273 5.20 16.87 18.46
CA SER A 273 4.09 15.95 18.72
C SER A 273 4.45 14.97 19.85
N ALA A 274 5.66 14.42 19.84
CA ALA A 274 6.14 13.57 20.92
C ALA A 274 6.25 14.32 22.26
N GLY A 275 6.75 15.56 22.25
CA GLY A 275 6.80 16.40 23.45
C GLY A 275 5.41 16.81 23.94
N HIS A 276 4.48 17.12 23.02
CA HIS A 276 3.09 17.45 23.31
C HIS A 276 2.40 16.28 24.03
N ASP A 277 2.46 15.09 23.44
CA ASP A 277 1.84 13.87 23.97
C ASP A 277 2.37 13.54 25.37
N SER A 278 3.69 13.50 25.53
CA SER A 278 4.38 13.29 26.82
C SER A 278 3.91 14.27 27.92
N ARG A 279 3.81 15.57 27.60
CA ARG A 279 3.34 16.60 28.55
C ARG A 279 1.84 16.47 28.83
N ASN A 280 1.05 16.06 27.85
CA ASN A 280 -0.40 15.91 27.95
C ASN A 280 -0.79 14.74 28.85
N GLU A 281 -0.12 13.59 28.70
CA GLU A 281 -0.30 12.44 29.58
C GLU A 281 -0.05 12.81 31.05
N TYR A 282 1.00 13.59 31.30
CA TYR A 282 1.29 14.09 32.63
C TYR A 282 0.15 14.94 33.19
N TYR A 283 -0.41 15.84 32.37
CA TYR A 283 -1.49 16.74 32.79
C TYR A 283 -2.76 15.99 33.21
N PHE A 284 -3.06 14.86 32.56
CA PHE A 284 -4.21 14.02 32.90
C PHE A 284 -3.93 12.98 34.00
N GLY A 285 -2.74 13.04 34.64
CA GLY A 285 -2.42 12.23 35.82
C GLY A 285 -1.98 10.80 35.52
N ASN A 286 -1.58 10.51 34.28
CA ASN A 286 -0.94 9.25 33.91
C ASN A 286 0.55 9.25 34.36
N THR A 287 1.20 8.09 34.31
CA THR A 287 2.62 7.96 34.69
C THR A 287 3.53 8.80 33.80
N LEU A 288 4.51 9.46 34.43
CA LEU A 288 5.53 10.32 33.81
C LEU A 288 6.21 9.62 32.63
N GLN A 289 6.10 10.17 31.43
CA GLN A 289 7.12 10.00 30.38
C GLN A 289 8.33 10.90 30.71
N TYR A 290 9.57 10.42 30.56
CA TYR A 290 10.75 11.26 30.87
C TYR A 290 11.14 12.20 29.72
N ASP A 291 10.79 11.87 28.48
CA ASP A 291 11.08 12.66 27.29
C ASP A 291 10.01 13.74 27.01
N THR A 292 9.84 14.64 27.96
CA THR A 292 8.91 15.79 27.86
C THR A 292 9.26 16.81 26.77
N ASN A 293 10.33 16.58 26.00
CA ASN A 293 10.73 17.39 24.85
C ASN A 293 10.69 16.60 23.52
N GLY A 294 10.30 15.32 23.54
CA GLY A 294 10.11 14.48 22.35
C GLY A 294 11.39 14.17 21.56
N VAL A 295 12.58 14.29 22.17
CA VAL A 295 13.85 14.18 21.43
C VAL A 295 14.13 12.76 20.93
N ARG A 296 13.63 11.72 21.62
CA ARG A 296 13.74 10.30 21.25
C ARG A 296 13.09 9.99 19.90
N ALA A 297 12.14 10.82 19.45
CA ALA A 297 11.55 10.69 18.12
C ALA A 297 12.61 10.75 17.00
N MET A 298 13.74 11.46 17.22
CA MET A 298 14.85 11.56 16.26
C MET A 298 15.92 10.47 16.41
N GLY A 299 15.75 9.54 17.35
CA GLY A 299 16.67 8.44 17.54
C GLY A 299 16.64 7.44 16.38
N TYR A 300 17.76 6.76 16.12
CA TYR A 300 17.84 5.59 15.24
C TYR A 300 18.72 4.49 15.84
N TYR A 301 18.52 3.25 15.38
CA TYR A 301 19.35 2.09 15.68
C TYR A 301 20.18 1.68 14.46
N ASP A 302 21.31 1.05 14.73
CA ASP A 302 22.21 0.55 13.70
C ASP A 302 22.49 -0.96 13.82
N ALA A 303 23.50 -1.44 13.10
CA ALA A 303 23.88 -2.84 13.14
C ALA A 303 24.59 -3.27 14.43
N ASP A 304 25.05 -2.36 15.28
CA ASP A 304 25.56 -2.71 16.61
C ASP A 304 24.40 -3.08 17.55
N ASP A 305 23.19 -2.58 17.29
CA ASP A 305 21.98 -2.93 18.05
C ASP A 305 21.18 -4.07 17.41
N LEU A 306 20.93 -3.97 16.10
CA LEU A 306 19.99 -4.81 15.34
C LEU A 306 20.70 -5.62 14.25
N ASN A 307 21.85 -6.19 14.59
CA ASN A 307 22.71 -6.94 13.67
C ASN A 307 21.99 -8.05 12.87
N TYR A 308 20.98 -8.71 13.45
CA TYR A 308 20.19 -9.71 12.73
C TYR A 308 19.38 -9.07 11.61
N TYR A 309 18.62 -7.99 11.89
CA TYR A 309 17.79 -7.33 10.89
C TYR A 309 18.61 -6.70 9.77
N TYR A 310 19.72 -6.04 10.09
CA TYR A 310 20.65 -5.50 9.08
C TYR A 310 21.20 -6.61 8.18
N PHE A 311 21.59 -7.76 8.74
CA PHE A 311 22.01 -8.90 7.95
C PHE A 311 20.88 -9.41 7.03
N MET A 312 19.67 -9.57 7.57
CA MET A 312 18.54 -10.09 6.80
C MET A 312 18.14 -9.15 5.66
N ALA A 313 18.07 -7.83 5.91
CA ALA A 313 17.81 -6.81 4.89
C ALA A 313 18.85 -6.83 3.75
N SER A 314 20.09 -7.16 4.07
CA SER A 314 21.21 -7.20 3.11
C SER A 314 21.30 -8.49 2.31
N GLN A 315 20.79 -9.60 2.86
CA GLN A 315 20.82 -10.91 2.19
C GLN A 315 19.58 -11.15 1.33
N PHE A 316 18.42 -10.73 1.83
CA PHE A 316 17.12 -10.93 1.21
C PHE A 316 16.68 -9.66 0.46
N ALA A 317 15.38 -9.38 0.44
CA ALA A 317 14.83 -8.20 -0.17
C ALA A 317 14.13 -7.31 0.87
N THR A 318 14.25 -6.00 0.69
CA THR A 318 13.61 -4.95 1.51
C THR A 318 13.00 -3.87 0.60
N SER A 319 12.42 -2.82 1.18
CA SER A 319 11.83 -1.70 0.44
C SER A 319 12.07 -0.39 1.19
N ASP A 320 12.47 0.65 0.45
CA ASP A 320 12.55 2.03 0.96
C ASP A 320 11.29 2.86 0.62
N ARG A 321 10.25 2.19 0.13
CA ARG A 321 8.94 2.74 -0.26
C ARG A 321 7.78 1.88 0.23
N TRP A 322 7.94 1.31 1.42
CA TRP A 322 6.91 0.55 2.12
C TRP A 322 6.33 1.36 3.27
N PHE A 323 5.01 1.55 3.29
CA PHE A 323 4.34 2.48 4.19
C PHE A 323 3.27 1.77 5.03
N SER A 324 2.98 2.31 6.22
CA SER A 324 1.75 1.95 6.92
C SER A 324 0.53 2.40 6.10
N PRO A 325 -0.62 1.69 6.17
CA PRO A 325 -1.80 2.06 5.41
C PRO A 325 -2.36 3.45 5.73
N VAL A 326 -2.32 3.88 6.99
CA VAL A 326 -2.98 5.12 7.42
C VAL A 326 -2.16 5.87 8.47
N MET A 327 -2.34 7.20 8.54
CA MET A 327 -1.82 8.08 9.59
C MET A 327 -2.66 7.93 10.88
N SER A 328 -2.61 6.76 11.49
CA SER A 328 -3.23 6.48 12.79
C SER A 328 -2.53 5.29 13.48
N ARG A 329 -3.06 4.89 14.64
CA ARG A 329 -2.48 3.90 15.56
C ARG A 329 -2.55 2.46 15.07
N THR A 330 -1.93 1.56 15.85
CA THR A 330 -1.87 0.11 15.70
C THR A 330 -3.15 -0.54 15.17
N GLU A 331 -4.27 -0.48 15.92
CA GLU A 331 -5.48 -1.25 15.57
C GLU A 331 -5.96 -0.99 14.14
N LEU A 332 -5.94 0.27 13.71
CA LEU A 332 -6.39 0.63 12.37
C LEU A 332 -5.48 0.07 11.30
N ASN A 333 -4.17 0.20 11.46
CA ASN A 333 -3.24 -0.38 10.49
C ASN A 333 -3.34 -1.92 10.47
N ARG A 334 -3.67 -2.56 11.61
CA ARG A 334 -3.97 -4.01 11.69
C ARG A 334 -5.29 -4.38 11.03
N ASP A 335 -6.32 -3.54 11.12
CA ASP A 335 -7.57 -3.72 10.37
C ASP A 335 -7.29 -3.71 8.86
N PHE A 336 -6.41 -2.83 8.38
CA PHE A 336 -5.96 -2.85 6.99
C PHE A 336 -5.16 -4.11 6.64
N PHE A 337 -4.43 -4.72 7.57
CA PHE A 337 -3.79 -6.01 7.30
C PHE A 337 -4.83 -7.11 7.09
N ILE A 338 -5.95 -7.07 7.79
CA ILE A 338 -6.95 -8.15 7.78
C ILE A 338 -7.98 -7.96 6.65
N ALA A 339 -8.39 -6.72 6.39
CA ALA A 339 -9.54 -6.38 5.55
C ALA A 339 -9.25 -5.29 4.51
N ALA A 340 -8.02 -4.76 4.45
CA ALA A 340 -7.67 -3.59 3.63
C ALA A 340 -8.57 -2.35 3.87
N THR A 341 -9.19 -2.22 5.05
CA THR A 341 -9.98 -1.06 5.49
C THR A 341 -10.15 -1.06 7.00
N SER A 342 -10.24 0.12 7.60
CA SER A 342 -10.75 0.35 8.97
C SER A 342 -12.24 0.70 9.01
N ALA A 343 -12.96 0.52 7.88
CA ALA A 343 -14.34 0.95 7.68
C ALA A 343 -14.58 2.44 7.96
N GLY A 344 -13.56 3.26 7.68
CA GLY A 344 -13.61 4.70 7.87
C GLY A 344 -13.30 5.17 9.29
N ARG A 345 -12.79 4.31 10.17
CA ARG A 345 -12.38 4.69 11.53
C ARG A 345 -10.99 5.31 11.56
N ALA A 346 -10.81 6.28 12.44
CA ALA A 346 -9.55 6.91 12.86
C ALA A 346 -9.14 6.50 14.29
N TYR A 347 -10.04 5.91 15.08
CA TYR A 347 -9.80 5.49 16.46
C TYR A 347 -10.05 3.99 16.69
N PRO A 348 -9.31 3.35 17.62
CA PRO A 348 -9.51 1.95 18.01
C PRO A 348 -10.89 1.70 18.61
N SER A 349 -11.35 0.46 18.52
CA SER A 349 -12.59 -0.02 19.12
C SER A 349 -12.63 0.26 20.62
N GLY A 350 -13.67 0.94 21.10
CA GLY A 350 -13.73 1.34 22.50
C GLY A 350 -15.08 1.89 22.94
N PRO A 351 -15.32 1.96 24.27
CA PRO A 351 -16.61 2.35 24.84
C PRO A 351 -16.96 3.83 24.63
N ASN A 352 -16.00 4.64 24.18
CA ASN A 352 -16.11 6.09 24.17
C ASN A 352 -16.94 6.63 23.00
N ASP A 353 -16.97 5.94 21.86
CA ASP A 353 -17.82 6.28 20.70
C ASP A 353 -18.70 5.08 20.28
N PRO A 354 -20.02 5.25 20.10
CA PRO A 354 -20.89 4.21 19.53
C PRO A 354 -20.43 3.65 18.17
N ALA A 355 -19.75 4.44 17.33
CA ALA A 355 -19.17 4.01 16.06
C ALA A 355 -18.10 2.92 16.26
N ASP A 356 -17.35 3.01 17.36
CA ASP A 356 -16.20 2.16 17.70
C ASP A 356 -16.61 0.92 18.50
N ASN A 357 -17.84 0.91 19.01
CA ASN A 357 -18.39 -0.20 19.80
C ASN A 357 -18.97 -1.35 18.94
N THR A 358 -18.99 -1.19 17.62
CA THR A 358 -19.55 -2.19 16.71
C THR A 358 -18.44 -2.92 15.98
N GLN A 359 -18.58 -4.23 15.81
CA GLN A 359 -17.65 -4.96 14.95
C GLN A 359 -17.83 -4.53 13.50
N ILE A 360 -16.70 -4.37 12.79
CA ILE A 360 -16.65 -4.01 11.38
C ILE A 360 -17.29 -5.14 10.55
N ASP A 361 -18.19 -4.74 9.65
CA ASP A 361 -18.89 -5.61 8.72
C ASP A 361 -18.26 -5.49 7.33
N ALA A 362 -17.03 -5.98 7.20
CA ALA A 362 -16.27 -6.02 5.97
C ALA A 362 -15.74 -7.44 5.73
N PRO A 363 -15.57 -7.87 4.47
CA PRO A 363 -14.85 -9.09 4.16
C PRO A 363 -13.44 -9.05 4.75
N VAL A 364 -12.95 -10.20 5.23
CA VAL A 364 -11.59 -10.35 5.75
C VAL A 364 -10.85 -11.44 4.97
N ILE A 365 -9.52 -11.38 4.92
CA ILE A 365 -8.70 -12.35 4.17
C ILE A 365 -8.98 -13.80 4.58
N TYR A 366 -9.24 -14.04 5.87
CA TYR A 366 -9.55 -15.37 6.41
C TYR A 366 -10.84 -15.95 5.84
N GLU A 367 -11.84 -15.11 5.57
CA GLU A 367 -13.10 -15.53 4.93
C GLU A 367 -12.84 -16.00 3.50
N LEU A 368 -12.05 -15.23 2.74
CA LEU A 368 -11.69 -15.57 1.36
C LEU A 368 -10.91 -16.89 1.30
N LEU A 369 -9.92 -17.06 2.19
CA LEU A 369 -9.13 -18.28 2.31
C LEU A 369 -10.01 -19.48 2.66
N GLN A 370 -10.89 -19.33 3.66
CA GLN A 370 -11.80 -20.38 4.11
C GLN A 370 -12.77 -20.81 3.00
N ASN A 371 -13.35 -19.86 2.28
CA ASN A 371 -14.28 -20.13 1.17
C ASN A 371 -13.59 -20.80 -0.02
N ALA A 372 -12.31 -20.50 -0.25
CA ALA A 372 -11.49 -21.12 -1.29
C ALA A 372 -10.90 -22.48 -0.89
N GLY A 373 -11.10 -22.93 0.36
CA GLY A 373 -10.52 -24.18 0.87
C GLY A 373 -9.00 -24.13 1.07
N ILE A 374 -8.44 -22.93 1.22
CA ILE A 374 -7.03 -22.70 1.50
C ILE A 374 -6.80 -22.82 3.02
N SER A 375 -5.81 -23.62 3.43
CA SER A 375 -5.53 -23.77 4.87
C SER A 375 -4.91 -22.50 5.44
N TRP A 376 -5.41 -22.06 6.60
CA TRP A 376 -4.92 -20.86 7.26
C TRP A 376 -4.88 -21.04 8.78
N LYS A 377 -3.95 -20.33 9.44
CA LYS A 377 -3.94 -20.20 10.91
C LYS A 377 -3.48 -18.80 11.32
N ILE A 378 -3.99 -18.37 12.47
CA ILE A 378 -3.53 -17.21 13.23
C ILE A 378 -2.79 -17.75 14.46
N TYR A 379 -1.54 -17.34 14.61
CA TYR A 379 -0.68 -17.72 15.72
C TYR A 379 -0.56 -16.54 16.67
N VAL A 380 -0.82 -16.77 17.96
CA VAL A 380 -0.73 -15.75 19.02
C VAL A 380 0.21 -16.20 20.13
N ASP A 381 0.93 -15.28 20.76
CA ASP A 381 1.75 -15.61 21.93
C ASP A 381 0.94 -15.40 23.23
N PRO A 382 0.62 -16.47 23.98
CA PRO A 382 -0.15 -16.32 25.21
C PRO A 382 0.67 -15.81 26.39
N ALA A 383 2.01 -15.78 26.31
CA ALA A 383 2.85 -15.39 27.44
C ALA A 383 2.55 -13.96 27.92
N GLY A 384 2.55 -13.76 29.24
CA GLY A 384 2.25 -12.46 29.87
C GLY A 384 0.78 -12.04 29.80
N SER A 385 -0.10 -12.82 29.16
CA SER A 385 -1.53 -12.54 29.03
C SER A 385 -2.39 -13.40 29.97
N PRO A 386 -3.69 -13.07 30.14
CA PRO A 386 -4.64 -13.97 30.79
C PRO A 386 -4.73 -15.37 30.14
N CYS A 387 -4.33 -15.50 28.87
CA CYS A 387 -4.38 -16.74 28.11
C CYS A 387 -3.21 -17.69 28.39
N GLU A 388 -2.16 -17.26 29.09
CA GLU A 388 -0.99 -18.11 29.39
C GLU A 388 -1.38 -19.37 30.16
N SER A 389 -2.20 -19.18 31.20
CA SER A 389 -2.69 -20.26 32.05
C SER A 389 -3.88 -21.03 31.47
N ASN A 390 -4.58 -20.44 30.48
CA ASN A 390 -5.77 -21.00 29.85
C ASN A 390 -5.81 -20.67 28.35
N PRO A 391 -4.96 -21.32 27.53
CA PRO A 391 -4.77 -21.00 26.11
C PRO A 391 -5.92 -21.54 25.25
N THR A 392 -7.08 -20.89 25.31
CA THR A 392 -8.27 -21.25 24.53
C THR A 392 -8.47 -20.29 23.34
N PRO A 393 -9.09 -20.75 22.24
CA PRO A 393 -9.42 -19.87 21.12
C PRO A 393 -10.28 -18.65 21.53
N ASP A 394 -11.18 -18.80 22.49
CA ASP A 394 -11.97 -17.68 23.04
C ASP A 394 -11.11 -16.62 23.73
N CYS A 395 -10.10 -17.07 24.49
CA CYS A 395 -9.14 -16.16 25.11
C CYS A 395 -8.27 -15.47 24.05
N PHE A 396 -7.73 -16.22 23.10
CA PHE A 396 -6.90 -15.69 22.02
C PHE A 396 -7.66 -14.66 21.19
N TYR A 397 -8.91 -14.96 20.83
CA TYR A 397 -9.80 -14.07 20.10
C TYR A 397 -10.01 -12.77 20.87
N THR A 398 -10.31 -12.87 22.17
CA THR A 398 -10.66 -11.71 22.99
C THR A 398 -9.46 -10.80 23.29
N TYR A 399 -8.27 -11.37 23.50
CA TYR A 399 -7.14 -10.63 24.08
C TYR A 399 -5.91 -10.52 23.20
N LEU A 400 -5.74 -11.37 22.18
CA LEU A 400 -4.45 -11.54 21.50
C LEU A 400 -4.54 -11.51 19.97
N SER A 401 -5.72 -11.27 19.40
CA SER A 401 -5.84 -11.16 17.95
C SER A 401 -6.81 -10.08 17.54
N TYR A 402 -6.42 -9.26 16.56
CA TYR A 402 -7.23 -8.17 16.03
C TYR A 402 -8.43 -8.64 15.22
N VAL A 403 -8.60 -9.95 14.95
CA VAL A 403 -9.81 -10.42 14.26
C VAL A 403 -11.10 -10.16 15.04
N HIS A 404 -11.01 -9.84 16.34
CA HIS A 404 -12.16 -9.47 17.15
C HIS A 404 -12.81 -8.14 16.74
N THR A 405 -12.09 -7.28 16.02
CA THR A 405 -12.64 -6.02 15.48
C THR A 405 -13.67 -6.29 14.38
N PHE A 406 -13.63 -7.46 13.74
CA PHE A 406 -14.51 -7.84 12.62
C PHE A 406 -15.59 -8.85 13.02
N LYS A 407 -16.78 -8.72 12.41
CA LYS A 407 -17.88 -9.68 12.62
C LYS A 407 -17.48 -11.11 12.24
N TYR A 408 -16.67 -11.28 11.20
CA TYR A 408 -16.21 -12.61 10.77
C TYR A 408 -15.35 -13.30 11.84
N GLY A 409 -14.70 -12.55 12.74
CA GLY A 409 -13.98 -13.10 13.88
C GLY A 409 -14.85 -14.00 14.77
N GLN A 410 -16.13 -13.68 14.93
CA GLN A 410 -17.08 -14.56 15.63
C GLN A 410 -17.37 -15.85 14.86
N THR A 411 -17.40 -15.80 13.53
CA THR A 411 -17.52 -17.01 12.70
C THR A 411 -16.29 -17.90 12.88
N ILE A 412 -15.09 -17.31 12.90
CA ILE A 412 -13.84 -18.02 13.20
C ILE A 412 -13.96 -18.71 14.56
N LEU A 413 -14.32 -17.98 15.61
CA LEU A 413 -14.42 -18.54 16.97
C LEU A 413 -15.43 -19.69 17.05
N ASN A 414 -16.57 -19.60 16.36
CA ASN A 414 -17.64 -20.59 16.47
C ASN A 414 -17.48 -21.81 15.54
N GLN A 415 -16.83 -21.66 14.39
CA GLN A 415 -16.78 -22.71 13.35
C GLN A 415 -15.35 -23.16 12.99
N TYR A 416 -14.36 -22.29 13.20
CA TYR A 416 -12.98 -22.49 12.77
C TYR A 416 -11.96 -22.22 13.89
N SER A 417 -12.34 -22.41 15.15
CA SER A 417 -11.51 -22.09 16.32
C SER A 417 -10.19 -22.86 16.36
N GLN A 418 -10.09 -24.00 15.67
CA GLN A 418 -8.84 -24.74 15.48
C GLN A 418 -7.78 -23.97 14.67
N ASN A 419 -8.16 -22.88 13.99
CA ASN A 419 -7.25 -22.04 13.22
C ASN A 419 -6.67 -20.88 14.05
N LEU A 420 -7.12 -20.66 15.29
CA LEU A 420 -6.56 -19.68 16.21
C LEU A 420 -5.79 -20.41 17.32
N VAL A 421 -4.46 -20.38 17.24
CA VAL A 421 -3.57 -21.30 17.95
C VAL A 421 -2.43 -20.56 18.66
N PRO A 422 -1.84 -21.14 19.73
CA PRO A 422 -0.67 -20.53 20.35
C PRO A 422 0.54 -20.60 19.42
N ILE A 423 1.49 -19.68 19.59
CA ILE A 423 2.71 -19.58 18.79
C ILE A 423 3.57 -20.85 18.84
N SER A 424 3.50 -21.64 19.91
CA SER A 424 4.15 -22.96 19.99
C SER A 424 3.70 -23.92 18.89
N GLN A 425 2.49 -23.74 18.37
CA GLN A 425 1.97 -24.50 17.23
C GLN A 425 2.70 -24.16 15.92
N PHE A 426 3.21 -22.93 15.74
CA PHE A 426 3.99 -22.56 14.54
C PHE A 426 5.26 -23.42 14.43
N PHE A 427 6.01 -23.52 15.53
CA PHE A 427 7.21 -24.37 15.60
C PHE A 427 6.88 -25.85 15.40
N THR A 428 5.76 -26.31 15.95
CA THR A 428 5.27 -27.70 15.76
C THR A 428 4.91 -27.95 14.30
N ASP A 429 4.21 -27.02 13.65
CA ASP A 429 3.79 -27.14 12.25
C ASP A 429 5.01 -27.16 11.32
N LEU A 430 6.04 -26.34 11.58
CA LEU A 430 7.31 -26.38 10.84
C LEU A 430 8.06 -27.69 11.03
N GLN A 431 8.11 -28.21 12.27
CA GLN A 431 8.77 -29.47 12.57
C GLN A 431 8.08 -30.66 11.89
N GLN A 432 6.75 -30.65 11.82
CA GLN A 432 5.94 -31.74 11.27
C GLN A 432 5.69 -31.60 9.76
N GLY A 433 6.04 -30.46 9.14
CA GLY A 433 5.74 -30.18 7.74
C GLY A 433 4.24 -29.97 7.49
N THR A 434 3.53 -29.42 8.46
CA THR A 434 2.07 -29.17 8.45
C THR A 434 1.72 -27.69 8.51
N LEU A 435 2.67 -26.81 8.17
CA LEU A 435 2.43 -25.37 8.07
C LEU A 435 1.23 -25.09 7.14
N PRO A 436 0.29 -24.19 7.51
CA PRO A 436 -0.82 -23.84 6.63
C PRO A 436 -0.34 -23.07 5.41
N GLN A 437 -1.17 -23.00 4.37
CA GLN A 437 -0.86 -22.21 3.18
C GLN A 437 -0.80 -20.71 3.47
N PHE A 438 -1.55 -20.23 4.46
CA PHE A 438 -1.48 -18.87 4.97
C PHE A 438 -1.31 -18.87 6.50
N ALA A 439 -0.28 -18.20 6.99
CA ALA A 439 0.01 -18.06 8.40
C ALA A 439 0.10 -16.58 8.74
N TYR A 440 -0.72 -16.13 9.68
CA TYR A 440 -0.60 -14.80 10.26
C TYR A 440 -0.11 -14.93 11.69
N ILE A 441 0.98 -14.24 12.04
CA ILE A 441 1.53 -14.23 13.39
C ILE A 441 1.25 -12.87 13.99
N GLU A 442 0.38 -12.84 14.99
CA GLU A 442 0.08 -11.64 15.78
C GLU A 442 1.33 -11.22 16.59
N PRO A 443 1.49 -9.92 16.87
CA PRO A 443 2.57 -9.44 17.71
C PRO A 443 2.46 -10.06 19.11
N ALA A 444 3.60 -10.36 19.70
CA ALA A 444 3.69 -10.94 21.03
C ALA A 444 3.64 -9.85 22.11
N SER A 445 2.63 -8.96 22.05
CA SER A 445 2.57 -7.71 22.80
C SER A 445 2.48 -7.94 24.30
N SER A 446 1.59 -8.84 24.73
CA SER A 446 1.51 -9.24 26.15
C SER A 446 2.80 -9.88 26.67
N ALA A 447 3.60 -10.48 25.79
CA ALA A 447 4.90 -11.05 26.13
C ALA A 447 6.04 -10.01 26.14
N GLY A 448 5.78 -8.79 25.65
CA GLY A 448 6.77 -7.72 25.49
C GLY A 448 7.81 -8.01 24.40
N LEU A 449 7.43 -8.74 23.35
CA LEU A 449 8.31 -9.19 22.26
C LEU A 449 7.87 -8.67 20.88
N ASP A 450 7.00 -7.67 20.87
CA ASP A 450 6.43 -6.99 19.69
C ASP A 450 7.20 -5.71 19.29
N GLU A 451 8.23 -5.35 20.07
CA GLU A 451 8.98 -4.11 19.93
C GLU A 451 8.15 -2.85 20.14
N HIS A 452 6.90 -2.91 20.60
CA HIS A 452 6.17 -1.69 20.91
C HIS A 452 6.96 -0.85 21.93
N ALA A 453 6.92 0.47 21.81
CA ALA A 453 7.53 1.33 22.83
C ALA A 453 6.79 1.17 24.17
N ALA A 454 7.40 1.49 25.30
CA ALA A 454 6.72 1.35 26.58
C ALA A 454 5.53 2.32 26.66
N ASP A 455 4.32 1.79 26.90
CA ASP A 455 3.12 2.59 27.19
C ASP A 455 3.21 3.29 28.55
N PHE A 456 3.97 2.69 29.47
CA PHE A 456 4.14 3.19 30.82
C PHE A 456 5.59 3.02 31.29
N ASP A 457 6.19 4.15 31.63
CA ASP A 457 7.57 4.27 32.09
C ASP A 457 7.84 3.71 33.50
N THR A 458 6.79 3.27 34.21
CA THR A 458 6.92 2.61 35.51
C THR A 458 7.25 1.12 35.43
N THR A 459 7.50 0.57 34.24
CA THR A 459 7.71 -0.87 34.02
C THR A 459 9.15 -1.19 33.58
N PRO A 460 10.11 -1.30 34.51
CA PRO A 460 11.50 -1.61 34.17
C PRO A 460 11.76 -3.11 33.98
N PRO A 461 12.64 -3.51 33.04
CA PRO A 461 12.69 -3.14 31.63
C PRO A 461 11.73 -4.02 30.81
N CYS A 462 10.64 -3.44 30.28
CA CYS A 462 9.83 -4.10 29.25
C CYS A 462 10.32 -3.69 27.85
N CYS A 463 9.78 -4.31 26.80
CA CYS A 463 9.65 -3.63 25.52
C CYS A 463 10.99 -3.33 24.79
N SER A 464 12.00 -4.20 25.00
CA SER A 464 13.30 -4.04 24.36
C SER A 464 13.26 -4.42 22.88
N VAL A 465 13.75 -3.55 22.00
CA VAL A 465 13.87 -3.84 20.56
C VAL A 465 14.72 -5.08 20.28
N GLN A 466 15.76 -5.31 21.09
CA GLN A 466 16.60 -6.49 20.96
C GLN A 466 15.89 -7.78 21.37
N ALA A 467 14.95 -7.71 22.31
CA ALA A 467 14.16 -8.87 22.72
C ALA A 467 13.18 -9.29 21.61
N GLY A 468 12.48 -8.32 21.01
CA GLY A 468 11.61 -8.56 19.85
C GLY A 468 12.39 -9.06 18.63
N ALA A 469 13.53 -8.45 18.31
CA ALA A 469 14.39 -8.90 17.22
C ALA A 469 14.89 -10.33 17.44
N ASN A 470 15.22 -10.69 18.69
CA ASN A 470 15.60 -12.06 19.03
C ASN A 470 14.43 -13.04 18.92
N TYR A 471 13.21 -12.64 19.32
CA TYR A 471 11.99 -13.43 19.13
C TYR A 471 11.73 -13.70 17.64
N VAL A 472 11.73 -12.66 16.82
CA VAL A 472 11.54 -12.78 15.36
C VAL A 472 12.63 -13.62 14.71
N SER A 473 13.88 -13.50 15.18
CA SER A 473 14.98 -14.35 14.70
C SER A 473 14.69 -15.84 14.90
N SER A 474 14.00 -16.22 15.98
CA SER A 474 13.64 -17.61 16.25
C SER A 474 12.62 -18.16 15.26
N LEU A 475 11.63 -17.34 14.88
CA LEU A 475 10.62 -17.65 13.88
C LEU A 475 11.27 -17.90 12.51
N ILE A 476 12.07 -16.92 12.05
CA ILE A 476 12.71 -16.97 10.74
C ILE A 476 13.73 -18.11 10.67
N ASN A 477 14.58 -18.27 11.68
CA ASN A 477 15.60 -19.32 11.69
C ASN A 477 14.97 -20.72 11.67
N THR A 478 13.86 -20.93 12.39
CA THR A 478 13.16 -22.22 12.38
C THR A 478 12.53 -22.47 11.02
N LEU A 479 11.90 -21.47 10.40
CA LEU A 479 11.37 -21.59 9.04
C LEU A 479 12.47 -21.98 8.05
N MET A 480 13.61 -21.29 8.06
CA MET A 480 14.76 -21.55 7.18
C MET A 480 15.34 -22.97 7.36
N GLN A 481 15.20 -23.57 8.54
CA GLN A 481 15.67 -24.93 8.85
C GLN A 481 14.61 -26.02 8.59
N SER A 482 13.36 -25.63 8.34
CA SER A 482 12.24 -26.54 8.15
C SER A 482 12.13 -27.09 6.72
N THR A 483 11.31 -28.13 6.55
CA THR A 483 10.96 -28.66 5.23
C THR A 483 10.06 -27.73 4.42
N SER A 484 9.40 -26.76 5.06
CA SER A 484 8.57 -25.73 4.41
C SER A 484 9.39 -24.61 3.76
N TRP A 485 10.68 -24.45 4.09
CA TRP A 485 11.53 -23.38 3.53
C TRP A 485 11.44 -23.29 2.00
N LYS A 486 11.52 -24.44 1.32
CA LYS A 486 11.59 -24.61 -0.14
C LYS A 486 10.49 -23.91 -0.95
N ASP A 487 9.35 -23.64 -0.33
CA ASP A 487 8.16 -23.07 -0.95
C ASP A 487 7.45 -22.08 -0.02
N SER A 488 8.19 -21.42 0.86
CA SER A 488 7.65 -20.38 1.75
C SER A 488 8.08 -18.97 1.37
N VAL A 489 7.28 -17.99 1.75
CA VAL A 489 7.71 -16.60 1.94
C VAL A 489 7.27 -16.14 3.32
N LEU A 490 8.18 -15.48 4.04
CA LEU A 490 7.88 -14.73 5.25
C LEU A 490 8.04 -13.23 4.98
N PHE A 491 6.97 -12.48 5.25
CA PHE A 491 6.97 -11.03 5.30
C PHE A 491 7.08 -10.60 6.76
N LEU A 492 8.11 -9.83 7.09
CA LEU A 492 8.22 -9.12 8.37
C LEU A 492 8.04 -7.63 8.10
N THR A 493 7.06 -7.01 8.77
CA THR A 493 6.81 -5.56 8.70
C THR A 493 6.43 -5.03 10.08
N TYR A 494 6.14 -3.74 10.14
CA TYR A 494 5.52 -3.08 11.28
C TYR A 494 4.13 -2.56 10.87
N ASP A 495 3.22 -2.39 11.82
CA ASP A 495 1.91 -1.76 11.61
C ASP A 495 2.03 -0.30 11.22
N GLU A 496 2.78 0.45 12.01
CA GLU A 496 2.96 1.87 11.85
C GLU A 496 4.35 2.32 12.39
N PHE A 497 4.63 3.62 12.31
CA PHE A 497 5.93 4.24 12.49
C PHE A 497 6.28 4.67 13.93
N GLY A 498 5.32 4.64 14.87
CA GLY A 498 5.46 4.92 16.29
C GLY A 498 5.55 6.39 16.66
N GLY A 499 5.38 7.34 15.73
CA GLY A 499 5.77 8.73 15.96
C GLY A 499 7.28 8.99 15.74
N PHE A 500 8.08 7.96 15.46
CA PHE A 500 9.50 8.10 15.19
C PHE A 500 9.77 8.79 13.85
N TYR A 501 10.92 9.45 13.74
CA TYR A 501 11.27 10.20 12.55
C TYR A 501 11.38 9.31 11.32
N ASP A 502 10.81 9.76 10.21
CA ASP A 502 11.12 9.30 8.86
C ASP A 502 11.16 10.50 7.94
N HIS A 503 12.15 10.58 7.08
CA HIS A 503 12.34 11.74 6.21
C HIS A 503 11.48 11.71 4.95
N VAL A 504 10.87 10.56 4.61
CA VAL A 504 10.07 10.42 3.39
C VAL A 504 8.61 10.63 3.70
N ALA A 505 8.01 11.55 2.94
CA ALA A 505 6.60 11.86 3.04
C ALA A 505 5.71 10.61 2.81
N PRO A 506 4.58 10.50 3.54
CA PRO A 506 3.47 9.65 3.13
C PRO A 506 3.08 9.88 1.66
N GLN A 507 2.53 8.85 1.01
CA GLN A 507 2.26 8.86 -0.43
C GLN A 507 0.75 8.81 -0.73
N PRO A 508 0.29 9.41 -1.84
CA PRO A 508 -1.08 9.23 -2.30
C PRO A 508 -1.38 7.76 -2.61
N MET A 509 -2.57 7.29 -2.25
CA MET A 509 -3.01 5.92 -2.44
C MET A 509 -4.52 5.84 -2.72
N ALA A 510 -4.99 4.72 -3.26
CA ALA A 510 -6.42 4.48 -3.44
C ALA A 510 -7.14 4.45 -2.09
N SER A 511 -8.31 5.09 -1.99
CA SER A 511 -9.20 4.94 -0.82
C SER A 511 -9.89 3.56 -0.90
N PRO A 512 -9.96 2.79 0.19
CA PRO A 512 -10.50 1.43 0.18
C PRO A 512 -11.95 1.36 -0.35
N ASP A 513 -12.78 2.32 0.03
CA ASP A 513 -14.22 2.28 -0.22
C ASP A 513 -14.66 3.22 -1.35
N GLY A 514 -13.71 3.74 -2.14
CA GLY A 514 -13.98 4.64 -3.27
C GLY A 514 -14.64 5.97 -2.88
N THR A 515 -14.72 6.29 -1.59
CA THR A 515 -15.25 7.56 -1.09
C THR A 515 -14.13 8.39 -0.47
N ASN A 516 -14.14 9.70 -0.73
CA ASN A 516 -13.18 10.67 -0.17
C ASN A 516 -13.74 11.27 1.13
N ASN A 517 -14.41 10.46 1.95
CA ASN A 517 -15.02 10.94 3.18
C ASN A 517 -13.96 11.02 4.30
N PRO A 518 -14.08 12.01 5.20
CA PRO A 518 -13.36 11.99 6.46
C PRO A 518 -13.70 10.76 7.31
N PRO A 519 -12.84 10.41 8.27
CA PRO A 519 -13.16 9.36 9.23
C PRO A 519 -14.48 9.64 9.96
N VAL A 520 -15.18 8.56 10.31
CA VAL A 520 -16.56 8.61 10.82
C VAL A 520 -16.65 8.94 12.32
N ASP A 521 -15.51 8.89 13.01
CA ASP A 521 -15.31 8.85 14.46
C ASP A 521 -14.34 9.94 14.94
N LEU A 522 -14.08 10.98 14.13
CA LEU A 522 -13.30 12.14 14.61
C LEU A 522 -14.08 12.91 15.68
N HIS A 523 -13.40 13.22 16.79
CA HIS A 523 -13.89 14.02 17.89
C HIS A 523 -13.74 15.52 17.64
N ALA A 524 -14.55 16.33 18.33
CA ALA A 524 -14.43 17.77 18.26
C ALA A 524 -13.05 18.25 18.71
N GLY A 525 -12.31 18.90 17.81
CA GLY A 525 -10.95 19.36 18.07
C GLY A 525 -9.89 18.58 17.31
N ASP A 526 -10.23 17.39 16.80
CA ASP A 526 -9.30 16.61 15.98
C ASP A 526 -8.97 17.34 14.68
N VAL A 527 -7.76 17.08 14.18
CA VAL A 527 -7.35 17.50 12.84
C VAL A 527 -8.40 17.00 11.86
N CYS A 528 -8.75 17.86 10.90
CA CYS A 528 -9.81 17.65 9.90
C CYS A 528 -11.25 17.93 10.34
N THR A 529 -11.52 18.24 11.61
CA THR A 529 -12.89 18.61 12.05
C THR A 529 -13.24 20.08 11.85
N GLN A 530 -12.24 20.97 11.84
CA GLN A 530 -12.44 22.41 11.67
C GLN A 530 -12.03 22.91 10.28
N VAL A 531 -10.94 22.37 9.76
CA VAL A 531 -10.34 22.73 8.47
C VAL A 531 -10.16 21.44 7.68
N GLY A 532 -10.62 21.40 6.44
CA GLY A 532 -10.40 20.25 5.56
C GLY A 532 -9.07 20.35 4.78
N GLY A 533 -8.63 19.22 4.24
CA GLY A 533 -7.45 19.16 3.39
C GLY A 533 -7.24 17.76 2.79
N PRO A 534 -6.20 17.58 1.95
CA PRO A 534 -5.92 16.32 1.26
C PRO A 534 -5.69 15.11 2.18
N LEU A 535 -5.21 15.33 3.40
CA LEU A 535 -4.93 14.25 4.37
C LEU A 535 -6.17 13.82 5.17
N CYS A 536 -7.28 14.55 5.04
CA CYS A 536 -8.49 14.34 5.83
C CYS A 536 -9.34 13.15 5.37
N ASN A 537 -8.74 12.14 4.74
CA ASN A 537 -9.40 10.93 4.27
C ASN A 537 -8.35 9.81 4.10
N PHE A 538 -8.78 8.65 3.61
CA PHE A 538 -7.96 7.45 3.46
C PHE A 538 -7.24 7.37 2.09
N ASN A 539 -7.04 8.49 1.39
CA ASN A 539 -6.34 8.54 0.09
C ASN A 539 -4.82 8.78 0.21
N TRP A 540 -4.27 8.64 1.41
CA TRP A 540 -2.84 8.68 1.67
C TRP A 540 -2.44 7.45 2.47
N THR A 541 -1.17 7.08 2.38
CA THR A 541 -0.53 6.16 3.33
C THR A 541 -0.30 6.86 4.67
N GLY A 542 0.17 6.11 5.67
CA GLY A 542 0.97 6.67 6.76
C GLY A 542 2.44 6.79 6.36
N TYR A 543 3.32 6.79 7.36
CA TYR A 543 4.77 6.94 7.18
C TYR A 543 5.43 5.61 6.81
N ARG A 544 6.69 5.66 6.35
CA ARG A 544 7.43 4.45 6.00
C ARG A 544 7.68 3.58 7.21
N VAL A 545 7.58 2.28 7.01
CA VAL A 545 7.89 1.25 8.00
C VAL A 545 8.83 0.20 7.39
N PRO A 546 9.65 -0.49 8.19
CA PRO A 546 10.53 -1.55 7.68
C PRO A 546 9.76 -2.70 7.01
N LEU A 547 10.34 -3.29 5.96
CA LEU A 547 9.89 -4.54 5.34
C LEU A 547 11.09 -5.48 5.10
N LEU A 548 10.95 -6.75 5.49
CA LEU A 548 11.80 -7.84 5.00
C LEU A 548 10.94 -8.88 4.28
N VAL A 549 11.36 -9.26 3.07
CA VAL A 549 10.76 -10.34 2.29
C VAL A 549 11.73 -11.51 2.23
N ILE A 550 11.43 -12.60 2.95
CA ILE A 550 12.36 -13.69 3.21
C ILE A 550 11.84 -14.98 2.57
N SER A 551 12.55 -15.49 1.56
CA SER A 551 12.13 -16.66 0.77
C SER A 551 13.29 -17.23 -0.04
N PRO A 552 13.34 -18.54 -0.35
CA PRO A 552 14.30 -19.06 -1.32
C PRO A 552 14.07 -18.55 -2.74
N PHE A 553 12.98 -17.82 -3.01
CA PHE A 553 12.72 -17.19 -4.30
C PHE A 553 13.04 -15.69 -4.33
N THR A 554 13.38 -15.09 -3.19
CA THR A 554 13.69 -13.64 -3.19
C THR A 554 14.97 -13.33 -3.94
N LYS A 555 14.98 -12.18 -4.62
CA LYS A 555 16.20 -11.58 -5.13
C LYS A 555 17.12 -11.27 -3.96
N LYS A 556 18.39 -11.61 -4.11
CA LYS A 556 19.41 -11.33 -3.07
C LYS A 556 19.79 -9.86 -3.12
N ASN A 557 19.98 -9.24 -1.96
CA ASN A 557 20.45 -7.86 -1.83
C ASN A 557 19.59 -6.89 -2.68
N TYR A 558 18.27 -7.00 -2.55
CA TYR A 558 17.33 -6.23 -3.36
C TYR A 558 16.59 -5.18 -2.53
N VAL A 559 16.49 -3.97 -3.07
CA VAL A 559 15.64 -2.90 -2.53
C VAL A 559 14.56 -2.60 -3.57
N SER A 560 13.29 -2.73 -3.17
CA SER A 560 12.19 -2.17 -3.95
C SER A 560 12.10 -0.67 -3.73
N HIS A 561 11.83 0.05 -4.81
CA HIS A 561 11.52 1.49 -4.82
C HIS A 561 10.08 1.76 -5.27
N THR A 562 9.25 0.71 -5.34
CA THR A 562 7.85 0.83 -5.71
C THR A 562 7.07 1.28 -4.48
N VAL A 563 6.28 2.35 -4.61
CA VAL A 563 5.38 2.79 -3.53
C VAL A 563 4.32 1.72 -3.30
N MET A 564 4.32 1.16 -2.09
CA MET A 564 3.37 0.18 -1.60
C MET A 564 3.07 0.49 -0.15
N ASP A 565 1.85 0.19 0.29
CA ASP A 565 1.62 0.02 1.72
C ASP A 565 1.50 -1.46 2.08
N THR A 566 1.28 -1.75 3.35
CA THR A 566 1.18 -3.13 3.82
C THR A 566 0.09 -3.94 3.12
N THR A 567 -0.99 -3.34 2.62
CA THR A 567 -2.05 -4.10 1.91
C THR A 567 -1.56 -4.78 0.63
N ALA A 568 -0.34 -4.48 0.15
CA ALA A 568 0.28 -5.20 -0.94
C ALA A 568 0.51 -6.70 -0.63
N TYR A 569 0.67 -7.09 0.63
CA TYR A 569 0.77 -8.52 0.99
C TYR A 569 -0.56 -9.26 0.80
N LEU A 570 -1.70 -8.57 1.00
CA LEU A 570 -3.03 -9.09 0.68
C LEU A 570 -3.13 -9.29 -0.82
N LYS A 571 -2.74 -8.28 -1.61
CA LYS A 571 -2.68 -8.40 -3.07
C LYS A 571 -1.84 -9.58 -3.53
N PHE A 572 -0.68 -9.79 -2.92
CA PHE A 572 0.17 -10.93 -3.19
C PHE A 572 -0.53 -12.27 -2.85
N THR A 573 -1.22 -12.33 -1.70
CA THR A 573 -1.97 -13.51 -1.24
C THR A 573 -3.16 -13.83 -2.17
N GLU A 574 -3.90 -12.81 -2.58
CA GLU A 574 -5.02 -12.90 -3.50
C GLU A 574 -4.58 -13.43 -4.85
N ASN A 575 -3.52 -12.83 -5.41
CA ASN A 575 -2.92 -13.31 -6.64
C ASN A 575 -2.40 -14.74 -6.47
N ARG A 576 -1.80 -15.07 -5.33
CA ARG A 576 -1.28 -16.43 -5.13
C ARG A 576 -2.39 -17.47 -5.15
N PHE A 577 -3.50 -17.21 -4.48
CA PHE A 577 -4.58 -18.20 -4.28
C PHE A 577 -5.80 -17.99 -5.17
N GLY A 578 -5.79 -16.99 -6.06
CA GLY A 578 -6.91 -16.67 -6.95
C GLY A 578 -8.12 -16.12 -6.20
N LEU A 579 -7.89 -15.33 -5.14
CA LEU A 579 -8.94 -14.70 -4.34
C LEU A 579 -9.36 -13.35 -4.95
N PRO A 580 -10.60 -12.88 -4.74
CA PRO A 580 -10.95 -11.50 -5.05
C PRO A 580 -10.20 -10.52 -4.12
N ASN A 581 -10.00 -9.27 -4.55
CA ASN A 581 -9.49 -8.24 -3.65
C ASN A 581 -10.56 -7.85 -2.61
N LEU A 582 -10.15 -7.45 -1.41
CA LEU A 582 -11.05 -7.06 -0.33
C LEU A 582 -11.63 -5.67 -0.55
N THR A 583 -10.82 -4.71 -1.01
CA THR A 583 -11.24 -3.32 -1.25
C THR A 583 -10.63 -2.75 -2.54
N GLN A 584 -10.71 -1.42 -2.75
CA GLN A 584 -9.94 -0.76 -3.81
C GLN A 584 -8.48 -0.53 -3.40
N ARG A 585 -8.17 -0.58 -2.09
CA ARG A 585 -6.85 -0.27 -1.54
C ARG A 585 -5.82 -1.33 -1.94
N ASP A 586 -6.09 -2.58 -1.62
CA ASP A 586 -5.30 -3.75 -2.00
C ASP A 586 -5.36 -4.01 -3.52
N ALA A 587 -6.52 -3.81 -4.14
CA ALA A 587 -6.69 -3.98 -5.59
C ALA A 587 -5.73 -3.11 -6.41
N ALA A 588 -5.41 -1.90 -5.91
CA ALA A 588 -4.52 -0.93 -6.54
C ALA A 588 -3.04 -1.16 -6.24
N GLN A 589 -2.68 -2.01 -5.27
CA GLN A 589 -1.30 -2.27 -4.91
C GLN A 589 -0.54 -2.99 -6.03
N ALA A 590 0.78 -2.77 -6.07
CA ALA A 590 1.67 -3.62 -6.84
C ALA A 590 1.63 -5.07 -6.30
N ASP A 591 1.81 -6.04 -7.18
CA ASP A 591 1.65 -7.47 -6.85
C ASP A 591 2.83 -8.09 -6.08
N MET A 592 3.80 -7.27 -5.65
CA MET A 592 5.05 -7.69 -5.00
C MET A 592 5.90 -8.69 -5.79
N SER A 593 5.61 -8.97 -7.07
CA SER A 593 6.39 -9.94 -7.86
C SER A 593 7.84 -9.52 -8.05
N GLU A 594 8.13 -8.22 -7.96
CA GLU A 594 9.48 -7.69 -8.12
C GLU A 594 10.47 -8.12 -7.04
N PHE A 595 10.00 -8.54 -5.87
CA PHE A 595 10.87 -9.04 -4.80
C PHE A 595 11.46 -10.42 -5.12
N PHE A 596 10.88 -11.12 -6.09
CA PHE A 596 11.18 -12.52 -6.37
C PHE A 596 11.87 -12.71 -7.72
N ASP A 597 12.64 -13.79 -7.81
CA ASP A 597 13.20 -14.34 -9.04
C ASP A 597 12.72 -15.79 -9.21
N PHE A 598 11.58 -15.93 -9.87
CA PHE A 598 11.02 -17.25 -10.24
C PHE A 598 11.62 -17.81 -11.54
N GLY A 599 12.45 -17.03 -12.24
CA GLY A 599 13.07 -17.44 -13.49
C GLY A 599 14.33 -18.29 -13.29
N ASN A 600 15.02 -18.10 -12.16
CA ASN A 600 16.21 -18.85 -11.79
C ASN A 600 15.93 -19.89 -10.70
N PRO A 601 16.81 -20.90 -10.53
CA PRO A 601 16.68 -21.86 -9.44
C PRO A 601 16.65 -21.16 -8.07
N PRO A 602 15.68 -21.51 -7.19
CA PRO A 602 15.62 -20.94 -5.85
C PRO A 602 16.87 -21.31 -5.04
N TRP A 603 17.28 -20.42 -4.14
CA TRP A 603 18.41 -20.66 -3.24
C TRP A 603 17.95 -21.45 -2.01
N MET A 604 17.86 -22.76 -2.21
CA MET A 604 17.34 -23.73 -1.23
C MET A 604 18.18 -23.82 0.05
N THR A 605 19.43 -23.36 0.02
CA THR A 605 20.26 -23.22 1.22
C THR A 605 20.20 -21.76 1.66
N PRO A 606 19.53 -21.45 2.78
CA PRO A 606 19.45 -20.09 3.31
C PRO A 606 20.83 -19.62 3.80
N PRO A 607 21.05 -18.30 3.92
CA PRO A 607 22.26 -17.76 4.51
C PRO A 607 22.29 -18.05 6.02
N THR A 608 23.46 -17.96 6.64
CA THR A 608 23.60 -18.13 8.10
C THR A 608 23.63 -16.76 8.77
N PRO A 609 22.53 -16.31 9.41
CA PRO A 609 22.51 -15.03 10.09
C PRO A 609 23.35 -15.03 11.36
N PRO A 610 23.82 -13.85 11.82
CA PRO A 610 24.42 -13.72 13.13
C PRO A 610 23.37 -14.00 14.22
N LYS A 611 23.82 -14.20 15.46
CA LYS A 611 22.90 -14.17 16.60
C LYS A 611 22.55 -12.71 16.88
N GLN A 612 21.26 -12.41 17.07
CA GLN A 612 20.81 -11.07 17.46
C GLN A 612 21.47 -10.64 18.78
N ASN A 613 21.95 -9.40 18.82
CA ASN A 613 22.46 -8.77 20.03
C ASN A 613 21.32 -8.60 21.04
N THR A 614 21.58 -8.91 22.31
CA THR A 614 20.59 -8.86 23.41
C THR A 614 21.15 -8.24 24.68
N GLY A 615 22.29 -7.55 24.58
CA GLY A 615 23.06 -7.05 25.72
C GLY A 615 23.01 -5.52 25.87
N GLY A 616 22.27 -4.82 25.01
CA GLY A 616 22.16 -3.37 25.07
C GLY A 616 21.47 -2.90 26.35
N ALA A 617 21.83 -1.71 26.82
CA ALA A 617 21.20 -1.12 27.99
C ALA A 617 19.73 -0.80 27.69
N CYS A 618 18.84 -0.99 28.66
CA CYS A 618 17.43 -0.64 28.54
C CYS A 618 17.07 0.32 29.67
N TYR A 619 16.76 1.55 29.30
CA TYR A 619 16.37 2.62 30.21
C TYR A 619 15.43 3.61 29.54
N LEU A 620 14.47 4.12 30.32
CA LEU A 620 13.51 5.17 29.95
C LEU A 620 13.78 6.45 30.77
N ASP A 621 14.25 6.29 32.00
CA ASP A 621 14.42 7.32 33.04
C ASP A 621 15.42 8.44 32.78
N HIS A 622 16.11 8.42 31.64
CA HIS A 622 16.98 9.49 31.21
C HIS A 622 17.16 9.51 29.70
N LEU A 623 17.38 10.71 29.17
CA LEU A 623 17.69 10.94 27.76
C LEU A 623 19.16 10.55 27.46
N PRO A 624 19.45 10.02 26.26
CA PRO A 624 20.78 9.53 25.86
C PRO A 624 21.87 10.58 25.65
#